data_AF-S0APF8-F1
#
_entry.id   AF-S0APF8-F1
#
_cell.length_a   1.000
_cell.length_b   1.000
_cell.length_c   1.000
_cell.angle_alpha   90.00
_cell.angle_beta   90.00
_cell.angle_gamma   90.00
#
_symmetry.space_group_name_H-M   'P 1'
#
loop_
_entity.id
_entity.type
_entity.pdbx_description
1 polymer ?
#
loop_
_entity_poly.entity_id
_entity_poly.type
_entity_poly.pdbx_seq_one_letter_code
_entity_poly.pdbx_strand_id
1 'polypeptide(L)'
;MYSMNDKSALKQLIESDEFSNRLNLDRKTYGLVFDRRTLNAIYEVIKKYDIDYIDFPISSGKESLIFNVKLRNGITRALKIYKMSTLKFSNTMEYIKGDYRFDKEKINRSNLVFVWAQKEFTNLQSLRDSGVHAPKPYGFYKNILLMSYLGSSKGPALQIKDLNGGFDEIYVKLREAIWKMYNKAGIVHADLSEYNILYYRNNPYIIDVGQSVSTKHPMALEFLKRDIKNISTFFIKKGVKCDPIELYSYVKGDTHA
;
A
#
# COMPACT_ATOMS: atom_id res chain seq x y z
N MET A 1 5.09 -25.72 23.66
CA MET A 1 3.71 -25.49 24.13
C MET A 1 3.71 -24.21 24.95
N TYR A 2 3.21 -23.09 24.42
CA TYR A 2 3.06 -21.86 25.21
C TYR A 2 1.67 -21.84 25.86
N SER A 3 1.67 -21.63 27.18
CA SER A 3 0.56 -21.80 28.13
C SER A 3 -0.54 -20.72 27.97
N MET A 4 -1.77 -21.08 28.36
CA MET A 4 -2.95 -20.21 28.50
C MET A 4 -2.72 -18.91 29.31
N ASN A 5 -1.60 -18.75 30.02
CA ASN A 5 -1.25 -17.56 30.80
C ASN A 5 -0.84 -16.31 29.96
N ASP A 6 -0.37 -16.47 28.72
CA ASP A 6 0.10 -15.30 27.93
C ASP A 6 -1.02 -14.32 27.55
N LYS A 7 -2.26 -14.80 27.43
CA LYS A 7 -3.43 -13.93 27.18
C LYS A 7 -3.77 -13.06 28.39
N SER A 8 -3.41 -13.48 29.60
CA SER A 8 -3.65 -12.74 30.85
C SER A 8 -2.69 -11.55 30.98
N ALA A 9 -1.40 -11.77 30.70
CA ALA A 9 -0.38 -10.71 30.71
C ALA A 9 -0.61 -9.67 29.60
N LEU A 10 -1.08 -10.10 28.43
CA LEU A 10 -1.42 -9.19 27.32
C LEU A 10 -2.63 -8.30 27.66
N LYS A 11 -3.61 -8.86 28.36
CA LYS A 11 -4.78 -8.11 28.83
C LYS A 11 -4.36 -7.07 29.87
N GLN A 12 -3.49 -7.45 30.81
CA GLN A 12 -2.90 -6.52 31.78
C GLN A 12 -2.05 -5.43 31.12
N LEU A 13 -1.23 -5.78 30.12
CA LEU A 13 -0.43 -4.80 29.37
C LEU A 13 -1.30 -3.78 28.66
N ILE A 14 -2.35 -4.20 27.93
CA ILE A 14 -3.28 -3.31 27.22
C ILE A 14 -4.12 -2.46 28.19
N GLU A 15 -4.48 -3.01 29.36
CA GLU A 15 -5.25 -2.32 30.39
C GLU A 15 -4.39 -1.40 31.27
N SER A 16 -3.08 -1.62 31.33
CA SER A 16 -2.10 -0.76 31.97
C SER A 16 -1.51 0.25 30.98
N ASP A 17 -1.11 1.44 31.44
CA ASP A 17 -0.31 2.37 30.62
C ASP A 17 1.06 1.77 30.19
N GLU A 18 1.42 0.54 30.60
CA GLU A 18 2.66 -0.14 30.22
C GLU A 18 2.73 -0.55 28.74
N PHE A 19 1.61 -0.84 28.06
CA PHE A 19 1.67 -1.15 26.62
C PHE A 19 2.09 0.07 25.80
N SER A 20 1.68 1.28 26.22
CA SER A 20 2.15 2.54 25.66
C SER A 20 3.64 2.76 25.95
N ASN A 21 4.07 2.48 27.19
CA ASN A 21 5.46 2.66 27.62
C ASN A 21 6.43 1.66 26.99
N ARG A 22 6.03 0.39 26.78
CA ARG A 22 6.87 -0.64 26.12
C ARG A 22 7.03 -0.44 24.62
N LEU A 23 6.04 0.17 23.96
CA LEU A 23 6.12 0.49 22.54
C LEU A 23 6.61 1.92 22.27
N ASN A 24 6.86 2.72 23.32
CA ASN A 24 7.18 4.15 23.20
C ASN A 24 6.17 4.91 22.31
N LEU A 25 4.89 4.52 22.37
CA LEU A 25 3.79 5.18 21.68
C LEU A 25 3.36 6.40 22.50
N ASP A 26 3.27 7.59 21.90
CA ASP A 26 2.71 8.73 22.62
C ASP A 26 1.19 8.56 22.85
N ARG A 27 0.68 9.21 23.89
CA ARG A 27 -0.75 9.15 24.26
C ARG A 27 -1.68 9.62 23.13
N LYS A 28 -1.23 10.51 22.23
CA LYS A 28 -2.00 10.97 21.05
C LYS A 28 -2.17 9.84 20.04
N THR A 29 -1.14 9.03 19.79
CA THR A 29 -1.13 7.91 18.84
C THR A 29 -1.99 6.76 19.34
N TYR A 30 -1.99 6.50 20.65
CA TYR A 30 -2.87 5.51 21.28
C TYR A 30 -4.35 5.86 21.11
N GLY A 31 -4.72 7.12 21.36
CA GLY A 31 -6.09 7.62 21.20
C GLY A 31 -6.57 7.70 19.75
N LEU A 32 -5.67 7.67 18.77
CA LEU A 32 -6.02 7.87 17.38
C LEU A 32 -6.61 6.60 16.70
N VAL A 33 -6.12 5.37 16.93
CA VAL A 33 -6.40 4.29 15.94
C VAL A 33 -6.65 2.85 16.41
N PHE A 34 -6.36 2.40 17.63
CA PHE A 34 -6.34 0.94 17.85
C PHE A 34 -7.42 0.40 18.78
N ASP A 35 -8.45 -0.20 18.16
CA ASP A 35 -9.30 -1.15 18.87
C ASP A 35 -8.47 -2.32 19.43
N ARG A 36 -8.99 -3.02 20.44
CA ARG A 36 -8.29 -4.15 21.07
C ARG A 36 -7.87 -5.24 20.08
N ARG A 37 -8.60 -5.38 18.97
CA ARG A 37 -8.30 -6.38 17.93
C ARG A 37 -7.04 -6.01 17.15
N THR A 38 -6.85 -4.73 16.85
CA THR A 38 -5.69 -4.22 16.14
C THR A 38 -4.45 -4.23 17.02
N LEU A 39 -4.57 -3.91 18.32
CA LEU A 39 -3.46 -4.06 19.27
C LEU A 39 -2.93 -5.50 19.33
N ASN A 40 -3.83 -6.48 19.41
CA ASN A 40 -3.45 -7.88 19.36
C ASN A 40 -2.79 -8.25 18.02
N ALA A 41 -3.26 -7.70 16.90
CA ALA A 41 -2.65 -7.94 15.59
C ALA A 41 -1.24 -7.35 15.49
N ILE A 42 -1.02 -6.13 16.02
CA ILE A 42 0.29 -5.49 16.09
C ILE A 42 1.25 -6.36 16.90
N TYR A 43 0.82 -6.88 18.05
CA TYR A 43 1.65 -7.74 18.89
C TYR A 43 2.13 -9.01 18.16
N GLU A 44 1.23 -9.70 17.45
CA GLU A 44 1.60 -10.87 16.66
C GLU A 44 2.61 -10.53 15.55
N VAL A 45 2.44 -9.38 14.91
CA VAL A 45 3.36 -8.87 13.89
C VAL A 45 4.73 -8.52 14.49
N ILE A 46 4.77 -7.87 15.66
CA ILE A 46 6.01 -7.55 16.35
C ILE A 46 6.81 -8.80 16.63
N LYS A 47 6.17 -9.82 17.22
CA LYS A 47 6.81 -11.12 17.49
C LYS A 47 7.28 -11.81 16.22
N LYS A 48 6.42 -11.86 15.20
CA LYS A 48 6.69 -12.62 13.97
C LYS A 48 7.86 -12.06 13.16
N TYR A 49 8.05 -10.75 13.16
CA TYR A 49 9.06 -10.08 12.32
C TYR A 49 10.18 -9.41 13.11
N ASP A 50 10.32 -9.73 14.41
CA ASP A 50 11.34 -9.16 15.30
C ASP A 50 11.39 -7.63 15.25
N ILE A 51 10.21 -7.00 15.32
CA ILE A 51 10.11 -5.55 15.40
C ILE A 51 10.57 -5.11 16.79
N ASP A 52 11.52 -4.19 16.83
CA ASP A 52 12.09 -3.63 18.05
C ASP A 52 11.33 -2.39 18.50
N TYR A 53 11.02 -1.50 17.55
CA TYR A 53 10.38 -0.22 17.82
C TYR A 53 9.42 0.18 16.69
N ILE A 54 8.29 0.78 17.06
CA ILE A 54 7.31 1.40 16.15
C ILE A 54 7.35 2.91 16.42
N ASP A 55 7.79 3.67 15.42
CA ASP A 55 7.89 5.12 15.47
C ASP A 55 6.52 5.77 15.17
N PHE A 56 6.45 7.09 15.22
CA PHE A 56 5.27 7.86 14.87
C PHE A 56 4.74 7.54 13.46
N PRO A 57 3.41 7.67 13.24
CA PRO A 57 2.83 7.45 11.93
C PRO A 57 3.40 8.44 10.92
N ILE A 58 4.02 7.92 9.87
CA ILE A 58 4.57 8.72 8.76
C ILE A 58 3.48 9.21 7.80
N SER A 59 2.30 8.58 7.84
CA SER A 59 1.14 9.00 7.06
C SER A 59 -0.15 8.56 7.75
N SER A 60 -1.16 9.43 7.73
CA SER A 60 -2.52 9.15 8.15
C SER A 60 -3.45 9.37 6.98
N GLY A 61 -3.80 8.28 6.29
CA GLY A 61 -4.81 8.29 5.24
C GLY A 61 -6.21 8.08 5.80
N LYS A 62 -7.21 8.24 4.94
CA LYS A 62 -8.61 7.93 5.29
C LYS A 62 -8.80 6.46 5.67
N GLU A 63 -8.10 5.56 5.00
CA GLU A 63 -8.33 4.10 5.07
C GLU A 63 -7.26 3.35 5.86
N SER A 64 -6.10 3.97 6.10
CA SER A 64 -5.00 3.33 6.80
C SER A 64 -4.10 4.33 7.50
N LEU A 65 -3.33 3.84 8.47
CA LEU A 65 -2.13 4.50 8.96
C LEU A 65 -0.90 3.77 8.44
N ILE A 66 0.18 4.51 8.23
CA ILE A 66 1.49 3.95 7.93
C ILE A 66 2.45 4.36 9.02
N PHE A 67 3.12 3.39 9.63
CA PHE A 67 4.13 3.58 10.65
C PHE A 67 5.51 3.24 10.10
N ASN A 68 6.53 3.97 10.55
CA ASN A 68 7.90 3.55 10.41
C ASN A 68 8.22 2.57 11.55
N VAL A 69 8.78 1.41 11.24
CA VAL A 69 9.16 0.41 12.25
C VAL A 69 10.61 -0.02 12.06
N LYS A 70 11.30 -0.19 13.19
CA LYS A 70 12.69 -0.67 13.25
C LYS A 70 12.69 -2.12 13.69
N LEU A 71 13.35 -2.97 12.91
CA LEU A 71 13.60 -4.35 13.30
C LEU A 71 14.83 -4.44 14.22
N ARG A 72 14.94 -5.50 15.02
CA ARG A 72 16.08 -5.73 15.94
C ARG A 72 17.45 -5.73 15.25
N ASN A 73 17.50 -6.12 13.98
CA ASN A 73 18.72 -6.06 13.16
C ASN A 73 19.04 -4.65 12.61
N GLY A 74 18.33 -3.62 13.07
CA GLY A 74 18.54 -2.24 12.65
C GLY A 74 17.92 -1.89 11.30
N ILE A 75 17.21 -2.79 10.63
CA ILE A 75 16.60 -2.50 9.33
C ILE A 75 15.24 -1.81 9.54
N THR A 76 14.96 -0.79 8.71
CA THR A 76 13.67 -0.08 8.72
C THR A 76 12.65 -0.69 7.75
N ARG A 77 11.37 -0.70 8.17
CA ARG A 77 10.19 -1.16 7.42
C ARG A 77 9.03 -0.19 7.57
N ALA A 78 8.06 -0.30 6.67
CA ALA A 78 6.78 0.38 6.80
C ALA A 78 5.71 -0.61 7.25
N LEU A 79 4.96 -0.26 8.28
CA LEU A 79 3.83 -1.03 8.79
C LEU A 79 2.54 -0.30 8.46
N LYS A 80 1.80 -0.80 7.47
CA LYS A 80 0.51 -0.26 7.06
C LYS A 80 -0.60 -0.96 7.83
N ILE A 81 -1.41 -0.20 8.54
CA ILE A 81 -2.52 -0.70 9.34
C ILE A 81 -3.82 -0.12 8.79
N TYR A 82 -4.68 -0.97 8.26
CA TYR A 82 -5.97 -0.56 7.72
C TYR A 82 -6.96 -0.27 8.85
N LYS A 83 -7.65 0.86 8.73
CA LYS A 83 -8.67 1.32 9.68
C LYS A 83 -9.95 0.50 9.46
N MET A 84 -10.36 -0.24 10.49
CA MET A 84 -11.56 -1.08 10.43
C MET A 84 -12.87 -0.28 10.27
N SER A 85 -12.89 0.98 10.71
CA SER A 85 -14.10 1.81 10.82
C SER A 85 -14.43 2.66 9.59
N THR A 86 -13.47 2.94 8.71
CA THR A 86 -13.63 3.91 7.61
C THR A 86 -13.89 3.29 6.23
N LEU A 87 -13.75 1.96 6.10
CA LEU A 87 -14.00 1.25 4.85
C LEU A 87 -15.51 1.10 4.59
N LYS A 88 -16.01 1.79 3.57
CA LYS A 88 -17.39 1.61 3.09
C LYS A 88 -17.48 0.30 2.31
N PHE A 89 -18.08 -0.71 2.94
CA PHE A 89 -18.22 -2.08 2.40
C PHE A 89 -18.64 -2.14 0.92
N SER A 90 -19.61 -1.31 0.50
CA SER A 90 -20.12 -1.29 -0.88
C SER A 90 -19.05 -0.91 -1.91
N ASN A 91 -18.28 0.14 -1.65
CA ASN A 91 -17.31 0.69 -2.59
C ASN A 91 -16.08 -0.21 -2.65
N THR A 92 -15.65 -0.72 -1.49
CA THR A 92 -14.53 -1.66 -1.37
C THR A 92 -14.83 -2.95 -2.14
N MET A 93 -16.06 -3.47 -2.08
CA MET A 93 -16.43 -4.70 -2.78
C MET A 93 -16.35 -4.60 -4.31
N GLU A 94 -16.55 -3.41 -4.89
CA GLU A 94 -16.40 -3.18 -6.33
C GLU A 94 -14.99 -3.54 -6.82
N TYR A 95 -13.96 -3.21 -6.05
CA TYR A 95 -12.57 -3.49 -6.41
C TYR A 95 -12.13 -4.94 -6.11
N ILE A 96 -12.96 -5.75 -5.46
CA ILE A 96 -12.68 -7.17 -5.17
C ILE A 96 -13.49 -8.08 -6.09
N LYS A 97 -14.74 -7.69 -6.42
CA LYS A 97 -15.60 -8.46 -7.31
C LYS A 97 -14.89 -8.68 -8.65
N GLY A 98 -14.88 -9.93 -9.13
CA GLY A 98 -14.22 -10.28 -10.39
C GLY A 98 -12.70 -10.53 -10.27
N ASP A 99 -12.12 -10.43 -9.07
CA ASP A 99 -10.78 -10.92 -8.81
C ASP A 99 -10.80 -12.40 -8.42
N TYR A 100 -10.52 -13.25 -9.40
CA TYR A 100 -10.57 -14.71 -9.29
C TYR A 100 -9.76 -15.30 -8.13
N ARG A 101 -8.77 -14.55 -7.62
CA ARG A 101 -7.94 -14.95 -6.48
C ARG A 101 -8.71 -14.98 -5.17
N PHE A 102 -9.85 -14.28 -5.09
CA PHE A 102 -10.68 -14.14 -3.90
C PHE A 102 -12.09 -14.74 -4.05
N ASP A 103 -12.42 -15.38 -5.17
CA ASP A 103 -13.76 -15.94 -5.44
C ASP A 103 -14.22 -16.98 -4.42
N LYS A 104 -13.29 -17.69 -3.77
CA LYS A 104 -13.58 -18.72 -2.77
C LYS A 104 -13.72 -18.17 -1.34
N GLU A 105 -13.38 -16.90 -1.13
CA GLU A 105 -13.44 -16.27 0.19
C GLU A 105 -14.87 -15.81 0.53
N LYS A 106 -15.37 -16.19 1.70
CA LYS A 106 -16.65 -15.65 2.20
C LYS A 106 -16.42 -14.26 2.79
N ILE A 107 -16.48 -13.23 1.94
CA ILE A 107 -16.24 -11.84 2.33
C ILE A 107 -17.48 -11.24 3.02
N ASN A 108 -17.28 -10.77 4.24
CA ASN A 108 -18.26 -10.06 5.05
C ASN A 108 -17.59 -8.82 5.68
N ARG A 109 -18.38 -7.95 6.34
CA ARG A 109 -17.86 -6.71 6.93
C ARG A 109 -16.70 -6.92 7.91
N SER A 110 -16.68 -8.06 8.62
CA SER A 110 -15.69 -8.33 9.67
C SER A 110 -14.34 -8.82 9.15
N ASN A 111 -14.28 -9.40 7.94
CA ASN A 111 -13.04 -9.88 7.32
C ASN A 111 -12.63 -9.11 6.04
N LEU A 112 -13.48 -8.19 5.53
CA LEU A 112 -13.18 -7.38 4.35
C LEU A 112 -11.80 -6.71 4.43
N VAL A 113 -11.46 -6.15 5.58
CA VAL A 113 -10.19 -5.46 5.79
C VAL A 113 -8.99 -6.41 5.70
N PHE A 114 -9.17 -7.68 6.06
CA PHE A 114 -8.13 -8.70 5.98
C PHE A 114 -7.91 -9.11 4.52
N VAL A 115 -9.00 -9.28 3.77
CA VAL A 115 -8.94 -9.52 2.32
C VAL A 115 -8.26 -8.35 1.62
N TRP A 116 -8.51 -7.12 2.05
CA TRP A 116 -7.87 -5.93 1.49
C TRP A 116 -6.35 -5.91 1.71
N ALA A 117 -5.91 -6.20 2.94
CA ALA A 117 -4.49 -6.32 3.26
C ALA A 117 -3.80 -7.44 2.46
N GLN A 118 -4.47 -8.59 2.32
CA GLN A 118 -4.01 -9.71 1.50
C GLN A 118 -3.93 -9.34 0.01
N LYS A 119 -4.93 -8.62 -0.49
CA LYS A 119 -4.96 -8.13 -1.87
C LYS A 119 -3.81 -7.18 -2.17
N GLU A 120 -3.58 -6.20 -1.30
CA GLU A 120 -2.45 -5.29 -1.47
C GLU A 120 -1.11 -6.02 -1.40
N PHE A 121 -0.94 -6.96 -0.46
CA PHE A 121 0.24 -7.85 -0.40
C PHE A 121 0.47 -8.57 -1.73
N THR A 122 -0.57 -9.20 -2.28
CA THR A 122 -0.48 -10.01 -3.51
C THR A 122 -0.22 -9.13 -4.74
N ASN A 123 -0.82 -7.95 -4.78
CA ASN A 123 -0.60 -6.97 -5.85
C ASN A 123 0.84 -6.43 -5.82
N LEU A 124 1.36 -6.05 -4.65
CA LEU A 124 2.76 -5.62 -4.51
C LEU A 124 3.74 -6.69 -4.97
N GLN A 125 3.48 -7.97 -4.64
CA GLN A 125 4.30 -9.08 -5.11
C GLN A 125 4.26 -9.19 -6.63
N SER A 126 3.06 -9.19 -7.23
CA SER A 126 2.86 -9.31 -8.68
C SER A 126 3.54 -8.17 -9.47
N LEU A 127 3.46 -6.93 -8.95
CA LEU A 127 4.15 -5.78 -9.54
C LEU A 127 5.67 -5.97 -9.56
N ARG A 128 6.24 -6.37 -8.43
CA ARG A 128 7.69 -6.57 -8.31
C ARG A 128 8.19 -7.70 -9.19
N ASP A 129 7.48 -8.81 -9.24
CA ASP A 129 7.82 -9.96 -10.08
C ASP A 129 7.77 -9.59 -11.57
N SER A 130 6.96 -8.59 -11.92
CA SER A 130 6.86 -8.01 -13.27
C SER A 130 7.88 -6.91 -13.58
N GLY A 131 8.77 -6.60 -12.63
CA GLY A 131 9.79 -5.55 -12.79
C GLY A 131 9.27 -4.13 -12.58
N VAL A 132 8.10 -3.95 -11.95
CA VAL A 132 7.61 -2.63 -11.52
C VAL A 132 8.20 -2.29 -10.15
N HIS A 133 8.71 -1.07 -10.02
CA HIS A 133 9.18 -0.57 -8.73
C HIS A 133 7.97 -0.35 -7.79
N ALA A 134 7.88 -1.17 -6.76
CA ALA A 134 6.88 -1.10 -5.70
C ALA A 134 7.51 -1.52 -4.35
N PRO A 135 6.93 -1.13 -3.19
CA PRO A 135 7.37 -1.61 -1.89
C PRO A 135 7.48 -3.14 -1.87
N LYS A 136 8.58 -3.68 -1.32
CA LYS A 136 8.72 -5.13 -1.10
C LYS A 136 7.75 -5.55 0.00
N PRO A 137 6.72 -6.36 -0.27
CA PRO A 137 5.91 -6.90 0.80
C PRO A 137 6.68 -8.00 1.54
N TYR A 138 6.64 -7.99 2.87
CA TYR A 138 7.27 -9.03 3.70
C TYR A 138 6.24 -9.98 4.32
N GLY A 139 5.02 -9.49 4.53
CA GLY A 139 3.89 -10.30 4.94
C GLY A 139 2.75 -9.45 5.45
N PHE A 140 1.62 -10.08 5.68
CA PHE A 140 0.45 -9.46 6.27
C PHE A 140 -0.07 -10.32 7.42
N TYR A 141 -0.82 -9.70 8.33
CA TYR A 141 -1.54 -10.39 9.39
C TYR A 141 -2.81 -9.58 9.71
N LYS A 142 -3.98 -10.18 9.48
CA LYS A 142 -5.27 -9.48 9.62
C LYS A 142 -5.26 -8.18 8.81
N ASN A 143 -5.47 -7.03 9.47
CA ASN A 143 -5.52 -5.69 8.87
C ASN A 143 -4.15 -4.99 8.84
N ILE A 144 -3.05 -5.74 8.88
CA ILE A 144 -1.70 -5.19 8.93
C ILE A 144 -0.88 -5.75 7.78
N LEU A 145 -0.16 -4.88 7.07
CA LEU A 145 0.78 -5.19 6.02
C LEU A 145 2.17 -4.64 6.38
N LEU A 146 3.18 -5.51 6.41
CA LEU A 146 4.58 -5.13 6.57
C LEU A 146 5.26 -5.09 5.20
N MET A 147 5.88 -3.96 4.87
CA MET A 147 6.56 -3.75 3.59
C MET A 147 7.86 -2.96 3.73
N SER A 148 8.65 -2.87 2.66
CA SER A 148 9.86 -2.05 2.66
C SER A 148 9.52 -0.58 2.86
N TYR A 149 10.26 0.08 3.74
CA TYR A 149 10.21 1.53 3.85
C TYR A 149 10.93 2.17 2.66
N LEU A 150 10.27 3.13 2.01
CA LEU A 150 10.83 3.92 0.92
C LEU A 150 11.20 5.30 1.49
N GLY A 151 12.47 5.48 1.82
CA GLY A 151 12.94 6.70 2.46
C GLY A 151 14.38 6.59 2.97
N SER A 152 14.76 7.55 3.79
CA SER A 152 16.07 7.65 4.43
C SER A 152 15.91 8.03 5.91
N SER A 153 17.03 8.24 6.61
CA SER A 153 17.01 8.80 7.96
C SER A 153 16.40 10.20 8.05
N LYS A 154 16.33 10.94 6.92
CA LYS A 154 15.71 12.27 6.85
C LYS A 154 14.18 12.23 6.73
N GLY A 155 13.60 11.05 6.49
CA GLY A 155 12.16 10.90 6.28
C GLY A 155 11.80 10.08 5.04
N PRO A 156 10.48 9.97 4.76
CA PRO A 156 9.97 9.19 3.65
C PRO A 156 10.38 9.80 2.31
N ALA A 157 10.40 8.97 1.26
CA ALA A 157 10.54 9.45 -0.10
C ALA A 157 9.38 10.40 -0.46
N LEU A 158 9.67 11.42 -1.27
CA LEU A 158 8.68 12.41 -1.68
C LEU A 158 7.71 11.81 -2.70
N GLN A 159 6.46 12.25 -2.65
CA GLN A 159 5.50 12.04 -3.72
C GLN A 159 5.92 12.85 -4.95
N ILE A 160 5.65 12.35 -6.17
CA ILE A 160 6.08 13.07 -7.38
C ILE A 160 5.43 14.45 -7.51
N LYS A 161 4.25 14.66 -6.88
CA LYS A 161 3.60 15.98 -6.82
C LYS A 161 4.46 17.06 -6.17
N ASP A 162 5.29 16.67 -5.20
CA ASP A 162 6.11 17.54 -4.36
C ASP A 162 7.53 17.71 -4.90
N LEU A 163 7.84 17.13 -6.07
CA LEU A 163 9.10 17.34 -6.76
C LEU A 163 9.11 18.66 -7.54
N ASN A 164 10.32 19.17 -7.76
CA ASN A 164 10.56 20.42 -8.48
C ASN A 164 11.10 20.22 -9.92
N GLY A 165 11.41 18.99 -10.34
CA GLY A 165 11.99 18.74 -11.66
C GLY A 165 12.27 17.26 -11.95
N GLY A 166 12.88 16.99 -13.11
CA GLY A 166 13.17 15.64 -13.60
C GLY A 166 11.96 14.92 -14.20
N PHE A 167 10.91 15.65 -14.56
CA PHE A 167 9.62 15.07 -14.94
C PHE A 167 9.68 14.28 -16.25
N ASP A 168 10.49 14.66 -17.23
CA ASP A 168 10.65 13.90 -18.48
C ASP A 168 11.19 12.49 -18.22
N GLU A 169 12.26 12.36 -17.42
CA GLU A 169 12.83 11.06 -17.07
C GLU A 169 11.88 10.22 -16.21
N ILE A 170 11.19 10.85 -15.26
CA ILE A 170 10.19 10.18 -14.42
C ILE A 170 9.04 9.66 -15.28
N TYR A 171 8.56 10.47 -16.25
CA TYR A 171 7.48 10.09 -17.15
C TYR A 171 7.85 8.88 -18.00
N VAL A 172 9.05 8.85 -18.59
CA VAL A 172 9.53 7.69 -19.37
C VAL A 172 9.51 6.41 -18.53
N LYS A 173 10.06 6.46 -17.32
CA LYS A 173 10.08 5.31 -16.39
C LYS A 173 8.67 4.90 -15.96
N LEU A 174 7.80 5.87 -15.70
CA LEU A 174 6.43 5.60 -15.27
C LEU A 174 5.57 5.01 -16.40
N ARG A 175 5.73 5.49 -17.63
CA ARG A 175 5.08 4.90 -18.81
C ARG A 175 5.45 3.43 -18.96
N GLU A 176 6.72 3.09 -18.81
CA GLU A 176 7.17 1.69 -18.82
C GLU A 176 6.57 0.89 -17.64
N ALA A 177 6.52 1.48 -16.44
CA ALA A 177 5.92 0.84 -15.27
C ALA A 177 4.41 0.55 -15.46
N ILE A 178 3.64 1.48 -16.03
CA ILE A 178 2.22 1.29 -16.34
C ILE A 178 2.04 0.17 -17.37
N TRP A 179 2.88 0.14 -18.41
CA TRP A 179 2.87 -0.95 -19.39
C TRP A 179 3.19 -2.30 -18.75
N LYS A 180 4.21 -2.41 -17.90
CA LYS A 180 4.55 -3.65 -17.18
C LYS A 180 3.43 -4.07 -16.24
N MET A 181 2.82 -3.13 -15.52
CA MET A 181 1.70 -3.39 -14.63
C MET A 181 0.50 -3.98 -15.41
N TYR A 182 0.16 -3.42 -16.56
CA TYR A 182 -0.94 -3.93 -17.39
C TYR A 182 -0.59 -5.26 -18.07
N ASN A 183 0.52 -5.32 -18.81
CA ASN A 183 0.84 -6.43 -19.72
C ASN A 183 1.56 -7.60 -19.06
N LYS A 184 2.32 -7.37 -17.99
CA LYS A 184 3.07 -8.43 -17.28
C LYS A 184 2.40 -8.82 -15.97
N ALA A 185 2.01 -7.84 -15.15
CA ALA A 185 1.37 -8.13 -13.87
C ALA A 185 -0.13 -8.45 -14.00
N GLY A 186 -0.76 -8.09 -15.12
CA GLY A 186 -2.20 -8.25 -15.32
C GLY A 186 -3.03 -7.40 -14.37
N ILE A 187 -2.52 -6.22 -13.98
CA ILE A 187 -3.12 -5.32 -12.99
C ILE A 187 -3.40 -3.95 -13.63
N VAL A 188 -4.51 -3.33 -13.23
CA VAL A 188 -4.79 -1.89 -13.40
C VAL A 188 -4.85 -1.26 -12.02
N HIS A 189 -4.17 -0.14 -11.80
CA HIS A 189 -4.08 0.45 -10.46
C HIS A 189 -5.44 0.90 -9.94
N ALA A 190 -6.28 1.43 -10.83
CA ALA A 190 -7.62 1.94 -10.56
C ALA A 190 -7.67 3.15 -9.62
N ASP A 191 -6.54 3.78 -9.30
CA ASP A 191 -6.50 5.07 -8.59
C ASP A 191 -5.11 5.71 -8.75
N LEU A 192 -4.49 5.58 -9.93
CA LEU A 192 -3.14 6.06 -10.14
C LEU A 192 -3.16 7.59 -10.30
N SER A 193 -2.31 8.27 -9.53
CA SER A 193 -2.13 9.72 -9.54
C SER A 193 -0.75 10.09 -9.01
N GLU A 194 -0.42 11.38 -9.07
CA GLU A 194 0.81 11.96 -8.51
C GLU A 194 0.96 11.81 -6.99
N TYR A 195 -0.13 11.49 -6.29
CA TYR A 195 -0.15 11.22 -4.85
C TYR A 195 0.29 9.78 -4.54
N ASN A 196 0.11 8.85 -5.46
CA ASN A 196 0.32 7.42 -5.23
C ASN A 196 1.64 6.92 -5.84
N ILE A 197 2.55 7.86 -6.13
CA ILE A 197 3.87 7.58 -6.71
C ILE A 197 4.92 8.29 -5.87
N LEU A 198 5.83 7.53 -5.27
CA LEU A 198 7.00 8.05 -4.55
C LEU A 198 8.22 8.05 -5.45
N TYR A 199 9.09 9.05 -5.34
CA TYR A 199 10.37 9.05 -6.03
C TYR A 199 11.49 8.63 -5.09
N TYR A 200 12.05 7.45 -5.33
CA TYR A 200 13.05 6.85 -4.46
C TYR A 200 14.18 6.23 -5.27
N ARG A 201 15.43 6.57 -4.91
CA ARG A 201 16.65 6.05 -5.58
C ARG A 201 16.55 6.14 -7.11
N ASN A 202 16.25 7.33 -7.61
CA ASN A 202 16.13 7.66 -9.03
C ASN A 202 15.04 6.90 -9.80
N ASN A 203 14.04 6.33 -9.12
CA ASN A 203 12.96 5.59 -9.75
C ASN A 203 11.59 5.98 -9.16
N PRO A 204 10.52 6.03 -9.99
CA PRO A 204 9.15 6.13 -9.51
C PRO A 204 8.71 4.78 -8.92
N TYR A 205 8.25 4.79 -7.68
CA TYR A 205 7.69 3.65 -6.97
C TYR A 205 6.17 3.82 -6.86
N ILE A 206 5.43 2.84 -7.38
CA ILE A 206 3.98 2.77 -7.25
C ILE A 206 3.62 2.21 -5.87
N ILE A 207 2.74 2.91 -5.15
CA ILE A 207 2.25 2.54 -3.81
C ILE A 207 0.72 2.45 -3.80
N ASP A 208 0.13 2.01 -2.68
CA ASP A 208 -1.33 2.00 -2.46
C ASP A 208 -2.15 1.18 -3.48
N VAL A 209 -1.68 -0.03 -3.76
CA VAL A 209 -2.26 -0.95 -4.76
C VAL A 209 -3.37 -1.86 -4.21
N GLY A 210 -4.00 -1.48 -3.10
CA GLY A 210 -5.10 -2.23 -2.50
C GLY A 210 -6.39 -2.19 -3.34
N GLN A 211 -6.63 -1.07 -4.03
CA GLN A 211 -7.78 -0.87 -4.93
C GLN A 211 -7.54 -1.42 -6.34
N SER A 212 -6.32 -1.83 -6.68
CA SER A 212 -5.98 -2.29 -8.01
C SER A 212 -6.74 -3.54 -8.42
N VAL A 213 -7.17 -3.60 -9.67
CA VAL A 213 -8.02 -4.67 -10.21
C VAL A 213 -7.27 -5.49 -11.25
N SER A 214 -7.73 -6.72 -11.49
CA SER A 214 -7.27 -7.53 -12.61
C SER A 214 -7.61 -6.86 -13.95
N THR A 215 -6.78 -7.04 -14.98
CA THR A 215 -7.09 -6.64 -16.36
C THR A 215 -8.33 -7.32 -16.93
N LYS A 216 -8.79 -8.41 -16.31
CA LYS A 216 -10.04 -9.11 -16.65
C LYS A 216 -11.28 -8.53 -15.94
N HIS A 217 -11.11 -7.56 -15.04
CA HIS A 217 -12.22 -6.92 -14.36
C HIS A 217 -13.11 -6.16 -15.37
N PRO A 218 -14.46 -6.18 -15.25
CA PRO A 218 -15.35 -5.52 -16.21
C PRO A 218 -15.03 -4.02 -16.42
N MET A 219 -14.67 -3.33 -15.33
CA MET A 219 -14.28 -1.91 -15.34
C MET A 219 -12.80 -1.64 -15.62
N ALA A 220 -11.97 -2.66 -15.89
CA ALA A 220 -10.52 -2.50 -15.99
C ALA A 220 -10.11 -1.43 -17.02
N LEU A 221 -10.78 -1.39 -18.18
CA LEU A 221 -10.46 -0.44 -19.23
C LEU A 221 -10.84 1.00 -18.85
N GLU A 222 -11.93 1.20 -18.14
CA GLU A 222 -12.34 2.53 -17.67
C GLU A 222 -11.38 3.06 -16.59
N PHE A 223 -11.00 2.19 -15.65
CA PHE A 223 -9.99 2.52 -14.65
C PHE A 223 -8.64 2.83 -15.28
N LEU A 224 -8.22 2.07 -16.29
CA LEU A 224 -6.97 2.33 -17.00
C LEU A 224 -7.01 3.69 -17.71
N LYS A 225 -8.11 4.02 -18.40
CA LYS A 225 -8.29 5.33 -19.06
C LYS A 225 -8.22 6.48 -18.05
N ARG A 226 -8.82 6.30 -16.87
CA ARG A 226 -8.76 7.29 -15.77
C ARG A 226 -7.34 7.47 -15.26
N ASP A 227 -6.65 6.38 -14.94
CA ASP A 227 -5.26 6.39 -14.46
C ASP A 227 -4.34 7.11 -15.46
N ILE A 228 -4.46 6.79 -16.75
CA ILE A 228 -3.69 7.43 -17.83
C ILE A 228 -4.01 8.91 -17.94
N LYS A 229 -5.29 9.29 -17.86
CA LYS A 229 -5.70 10.70 -17.89
C LYS A 229 -5.10 11.48 -16.72
N ASN A 230 -5.14 10.93 -15.50
CA ASN A 230 -4.58 11.57 -14.32
C ASN A 230 -3.08 11.81 -14.48
N ILE A 231 -2.33 10.76 -14.84
CA ILE A 231 -0.89 10.84 -15.05
C ILE A 231 -0.54 11.84 -16.16
N SER A 232 -1.19 11.74 -17.31
CA SER A 232 -0.94 12.64 -18.43
C SER A 232 -1.23 14.09 -18.04
N THR A 233 -2.34 14.34 -17.35
CA THR A 233 -2.70 15.69 -16.87
C THR A 233 -1.64 16.26 -15.93
N PHE A 234 -1.12 15.45 -15.01
CA PHE A 234 -0.04 15.88 -14.11
C PHE A 234 1.22 16.25 -14.89
N PHE A 235 1.70 15.39 -15.79
CA PHE A 235 2.94 15.62 -16.54
C PHE A 235 2.84 16.78 -17.54
N ILE A 236 1.68 16.95 -18.20
CA ILE A 236 1.41 18.12 -19.06
C ILE A 236 1.54 19.41 -18.25
N LYS A 237 0.97 19.48 -17.03
CA LYS A 237 1.11 20.65 -16.14
C LYS A 237 2.55 20.92 -15.71
N LYS A 238 3.40 19.90 -15.72
CA LYS A 238 4.84 20.01 -15.43
C LYS A 238 5.69 20.29 -16.67
N GLY A 239 5.08 20.51 -17.83
CA GLY A 239 5.75 20.87 -19.08
C GLY A 239 6.25 19.68 -19.91
N VAL A 240 5.93 18.44 -19.53
CA VAL A 240 6.32 17.25 -20.28
C VAL A 240 5.39 17.06 -21.48
N LYS A 241 5.95 16.79 -22.66
CA LYS A 241 5.17 16.43 -23.85
C LYS A 241 4.58 15.03 -23.65
N CYS A 242 3.28 14.97 -23.37
CA CYS A 242 2.55 13.74 -23.10
C CYS A 242 1.15 13.86 -23.70
N ASP A 243 0.72 12.84 -24.45
CA ASP A 243 -0.66 12.68 -24.93
C ASP A 243 -1.29 11.45 -24.26
N PRO A 244 -2.43 11.60 -23.55
CA PRO A 244 -3.17 10.47 -22.98
C PRO A 244 -3.54 9.39 -24.00
N ILE A 245 -3.82 9.75 -25.26
CA ILE A 245 -4.20 8.80 -26.31
C ILE A 245 -2.99 7.96 -26.73
N GLU A 246 -1.84 8.60 -26.92
CA GLU A 246 -0.57 7.93 -27.20
C GLU A 246 -0.18 6.99 -26.06
N LEU A 247 -0.27 7.44 -24.80
CA LEU A 247 0.04 6.61 -23.64
C LEU A 247 -0.90 5.40 -23.54
N TYR A 248 -2.20 5.59 -23.80
CA TYR A 248 -3.16 4.47 -23.85
C TYR A 248 -2.81 3.46 -24.94
N SER A 249 -2.51 3.94 -26.15
CA SER A 249 -2.13 3.09 -27.29
C SER A 249 -0.84 2.33 -27.00
N TYR A 250 0.16 2.98 -26.40
CA TYR A 250 1.39 2.35 -25.93
C TYR A 250 1.11 1.24 -24.92
N VAL A 251 0.29 1.49 -23.90
CA VAL A 251 -0.03 0.50 -22.85
C VAL A 251 -0.82 -0.68 -23.42
N LYS A 252 -1.75 -0.44 -24.35
CA LYS A 252 -2.57 -1.49 -24.96
C LYS A 252 -1.83 -2.31 -26.01
N GLY A 253 -0.69 -1.84 -26.49
CA GLY A 253 0.03 -2.47 -27.60
C GLY A 253 -0.53 -2.12 -28.97
N ASP A 254 -1.32 -1.06 -29.07
CA ASP A 254 -1.94 -0.56 -30.31
C ASP A 254 -1.02 0.40 -31.10
N THR A 255 0.25 0.49 -30.69
CA THR A 255 1.27 1.23 -31.45
C THR A 255 1.87 0.29 -32.48
N HIS A 256 1.62 0.60 -33.76
CA HIS A 256 2.33 0.00 -34.88
C HIS A 256 3.84 -0.01 -34.59
N ALA A 257 4.43 -1.20 -34.68
CA ALA A 257 5.87 -1.38 -34.77
C ALA A 257 6.44 -0.60 -35.97
#